data_AF-A0A3B1E6J3-F1
#
_entry.id   AF-A0A3B1E6J3-F1
#
_cell.length_a   1.000
_cell.length_b   1.000
_cell.length_c   1.000
_cell.angle_alpha   90.00
_cell.angle_beta   90.00
_cell.angle_gamma   90.00
#
_symmetry.space_group_name_H-M   'P 1'
#
loop_
_entity.id
_entity.type
_entity.pdbx_description
1 polymer ?
#
loop_
_entity_poly.entity_id
_entity_poly.type
_entity_poly.pdbx_seq_one_letter_code
_entity_poly.pdbx_strand_id
1 'polypeptide(L)'
;MPDEQTPFEPTEFPDAEAPPTQAGDFVPVTPPEGWPTVIGVLSIIFGGLGVVGAGCGAIVMLAFPALINLMPEGPEREELEKSIGQGLHYVPLQIGSQLIEFVLAVILIVGGVQLLKRSRGAVKSLTVFAIGDLISNTLVLILGIMTAQAQAKMMAENPEMQQVPQGAQGMMEALGVIGAVVTWVLSAIWPIFLLLWFRRAKIRASVESWGGGGKSHDPSYTVR
;
A
#
# COMPACT_ATOMS: atom_id res chain seq x y z
N MET A 1 12.98 -69.02 72.28
CA MET A 1 11.55 -68.69 72.18
C MET A 1 11.35 -68.10 70.79
N PRO A 2 10.49 -68.65 69.94
CA PRO A 2 10.25 -68.11 68.61
C PRO A 2 9.36 -66.86 68.73
N ASP A 3 9.79 -65.75 68.14
CA ASP A 3 9.05 -64.50 68.11
C ASP A 3 7.75 -64.67 67.30
N GLU A 4 6.64 -64.44 67.98
CA GLU A 4 5.28 -64.47 67.47
C GLU A 4 5.10 -63.30 66.49
N GLN A 5 5.19 -63.59 65.19
CA GLN A 5 4.89 -62.61 64.14
C GLN A 5 3.40 -62.27 64.18
N THR A 6 3.07 -61.09 64.71
CA THR A 6 1.71 -60.55 64.64
C THR A 6 1.31 -60.34 63.18
N PRO A 7 0.11 -60.81 62.76
CA PRO A 7 -0.40 -60.60 61.40
C PRO A 7 -0.42 -59.12 61.03
N PHE A 8 0.10 -58.78 59.85
CA PHE A 8 0.01 -57.43 59.29
C PHE A 8 -1.46 -57.04 59.13
N GLU A 9 -1.93 -56.09 59.93
CA GLU A 9 -3.24 -55.49 59.82
C GLU A 9 -3.24 -54.60 58.56
N PRO A 10 -4.12 -54.86 57.56
CA PRO A 10 -4.17 -54.04 56.36
C PRO A 10 -4.58 -52.61 56.74
N THR A 11 -3.67 -51.66 56.56
CA THR A 11 -3.99 -50.24 56.72
C THR A 11 -4.99 -49.88 55.62
N GLU A 12 -6.25 -49.65 55.98
CA GLU A 12 -7.25 -49.06 55.07
C GLU A 12 -6.74 -47.68 54.64
N PHE A 13 -6.29 -47.59 53.39
CA PHE A 13 -6.04 -46.29 52.78
C PHE A 13 -7.40 -45.61 52.59
N PRO A 14 -7.58 -44.36 53.09
CA PRO A 14 -8.81 -43.63 52.84
C PRO A 14 -9.04 -43.59 51.33
N ASP A 15 -10.25 -43.97 50.91
CA ASP A 15 -10.66 -44.02 49.50
C ASP A 15 -10.14 -42.78 48.80
N ALA A 16 -9.07 -42.94 48.01
CA ALA A 16 -8.48 -41.86 47.26
C ALA A 16 -9.53 -41.45 46.24
N GLU A 17 -10.25 -40.35 46.52
CA GLU A 17 -11.19 -39.75 45.58
C GLU A 17 -10.46 -39.62 44.24
N ALA A 18 -10.85 -40.47 43.29
CA ALA A 18 -10.23 -40.47 41.98
C ALA A 18 -10.33 -39.05 41.42
N PRO A 19 -9.23 -38.46 40.92
CA PRO A 19 -9.24 -37.09 40.44
C PRO A 19 -10.37 -36.94 39.42
N PRO A 20 -11.21 -35.89 39.52
CA PRO A 20 -12.42 -35.76 38.70
C PRO A 20 -12.05 -35.90 37.22
N THR A 21 -12.44 -37.01 36.59
CA THR A 21 -12.17 -37.31 35.18
C THR A 21 -13.15 -36.59 34.23
N GLN A 22 -13.79 -35.52 34.70
CA GLN A 22 -14.67 -34.73 33.86
C GLN A 22 -13.79 -33.96 32.86
N ALA A 23 -13.74 -34.45 31.62
CA ALA A 23 -13.08 -33.75 30.54
C ALA A 23 -13.70 -32.35 30.44
N GLY A 24 -12.94 -31.33 30.85
CA GLY A 24 -13.40 -29.95 30.76
C GLY A 24 -13.77 -29.62 29.31
N ASP A 25 -14.80 -28.79 29.13
CA ASP A 25 -15.21 -28.34 27.80
C ASP A 25 -14.02 -27.74 27.06
N PHE A 26 -13.57 -28.43 26.00
CA PHE A 26 -12.53 -27.93 25.14
C PHE A 26 -13.12 -26.77 24.34
N VAL A 27 -12.78 -25.54 24.73
CA VAL A 27 -13.05 -24.35 23.92
C VAL A 27 -11.91 -24.24 22.89
N PRO A 28 -12.13 -24.55 21.60
CA PRO A 28 -11.09 -24.39 20.60
C PRO A 28 -10.66 -22.93 20.54
N VAL A 29 -9.37 -22.68 20.79
CA VAL A 29 -8.78 -21.34 20.63
C VAL A 29 -8.71 -21.04 19.13
N THR A 30 -9.58 -20.15 18.64
CA THR A 30 -9.52 -19.70 17.26
C THR A 30 -8.20 -18.94 17.03
N PRO A 31 -7.36 -19.36 16.06
CA PRO A 31 -6.09 -18.69 15.81
C PRO A 31 -6.31 -17.23 15.39
N PRO A 32 -5.41 -16.31 15.79
CA PRO A 32 -5.53 -14.91 15.44
C PRO A 32 -5.50 -14.72 13.92
N GLU A 33 -6.39 -13.87 13.41
CA GLU A 33 -6.42 -13.55 11.98
C GLU A 33 -5.09 -12.88 11.55
N GLY A 34 -4.36 -13.52 10.64
CA GLY A 34 -3.06 -13.04 10.15
C GLY A 34 -3.13 -11.99 9.04
N TRP A 35 -4.29 -11.83 8.40
CA TRP A 35 -4.44 -10.92 7.25
C TRP A 35 -4.16 -9.43 7.54
N PRO A 36 -4.49 -8.85 8.72
CA PRO A 36 -4.21 -7.43 8.99
C PRO A 36 -2.70 -7.15 8.97
N THR A 37 -1.90 -8.11 9.44
CA THR A 37 -0.45 -8.02 9.45
C THR A 37 0.10 -8.00 8.03
N VAL A 38 -0.33 -8.94 7.18
CA VAL A 38 0.16 -9.02 5.78
C VAL A 38 -0.19 -7.76 5.00
N ILE A 39 -1.45 -7.32 5.03
CA ILE A 39 -1.88 -6.12 4.30
C ILE A 39 -1.20 -4.88 4.88
N GLY A 40 -1.07 -4.78 6.20
CA GLY A 40 -0.42 -3.64 6.86
C GLY A 40 1.04 -3.48 6.47
N VAL A 41 1.80 -4.59 6.43
CA VAL A 41 3.20 -4.60 5.99
C VAL A 41 3.32 -4.23 4.51
N LEU A 42 2.47 -4.79 3.64
CA LEU A 42 2.47 -4.46 2.21
C LEU A 42 2.17 -2.97 1.97
N SER A 43 1.20 -2.39 2.70
CA SER A 43 0.92 -0.96 2.64
C SER A 43 2.12 -0.10 3.07
N ILE A 44 2.86 -0.51 4.10
CA ILE A 44 4.07 0.22 4.53
C ILE A 44 5.16 0.14 3.47
N ILE A 45 5.38 -1.03 2.85
CA ILE A 45 6.38 -1.20 1.80
C ILE A 45 6.03 -0.36 0.57
N PHE A 46 4.80 -0.46 0.06
CA PHE A 46 4.36 0.33 -1.10
C PHE A 46 4.32 1.82 -0.81
N GLY A 47 3.89 2.22 0.39
CA GLY A 47 3.92 3.61 0.81
C GLY A 47 5.35 4.14 0.92
N GLY A 48 6.29 3.35 1.43
CA GLY A 48 7.71 3.69 1.48
C GLY A 48 8.31 3.87 0.09
N LEU A 49 8.02 2.97 -0.85
CA LEU A 49 8.42 3.11 -2.25
C LEU A 49 7.80 4.35 -2.90
N GLY A 50 6.54 4.65 -2.61
CA GLY A 50 5.86 5.85 -3.08
C GLY A 50 6.50 7.14 -2.54
N VAL A 51 6.85 7.18 -1.26
CA VAL A 51 7.55 8.34 -0.65
C VAL A 51 8.92 8.54 -1.28
N VAL A 52 9.69 7.47 -1.49
CA VAL A 52 11.02 7.57 -2.14
C VAL A 52 10.87 7.98 -3.60
N GLY A 53 9.91 7.41 -4.33
CA GLY A 53 9.64 7.72 -5.73
C GLY A 53 9.24 9.19 -5.92
N ALA A 54 8.18 9.61 -5.23
CA ALA A 54 7.66 10.97 -5.32
C ALA A 54 8.66 12.00 -4.75
N GLY A 55 9.31 11.68 -3.63
CA GLY A 55 10.32 12.52 -3.01
C GLY A 55 11.54 12.73 -3.91
N CYS A 56 12.08 11.65 -4.48
CA CYS A 56 13.22 11.73 -5.40
C CYS A 56 12.83 12.47 -6.68
N GLY A 57 11.67 12.16 -7.26
CA GLY A 57 11.16 12.85 -8.47
C GLY A 57 11.00 14.36 -8.27
N ALA A 58 10.43 14.77 -7.14
CA ALA A 58 10.29 16.18 -6.79
C ALA A 58 11.65 16.88 -6.59
N ILE A 59 12.60 16.23 -5.91
CA ILE A 59 13.95 16.78 -5.70
C ILE A 59 14.66 16.96 -7.05
N VAL A 60 14.63 15.95 -7.93
CA VAL A 60 15.25 16.02 -9.25
C VAL A 60 14.64 17.16 -10.05
N MET A 61 13.31 17.28 -10.08
CA MET A 61 12.61 18.38 -10.77
C MET A 61 13.01 19.77 -10.25
N LEU A 62 13.14 19.92 -8.93
CA LEU A 62 13.56 21.20 -8.31
C LEU A 62 15.04 21.51 -8.52
N ALA A 63 15.89 20.48 -8.57
CA ALA A 63 17.33 20.62 -8.79
C ALA A 63 17.67 20.81 -10.28
N PHE A 64 16.78 20.42 -11.20
CA PHE A 64 17.04 20.44 -12.63
C PHE A 64 17.43 21.82 -13.20
N PRO A 65 16.76 22.94 -12.84
CA PRO A 65 17.18 24.28 -13.27
C PRO A 65 18.59 24.64 -12.80
N ALA A 66 18.96 24.26 -11.57
CA ALA A 66 20.30 24.49 -11.04
C ALA A 66 21.34 23.64 -11.77
N LEU A 67 21.01 22.40 -12.13
CA LEU A 67 21.87 21.54 -12.93
C LEU A 67 22.16 22.11 -14.32
N ILE A 68 21.16 22.73 -14.96
CA ILE A 68 21.33 23.39 -16.27
C ILE A 68 22.24 24.61 -16.17
N ASN A 69 22.09 25.40 -15.11
CA ASN A 69 22.95 26.56 -14.88
C ASN A 69 24.43 26.18 -14.63
N LEU A 70 24.70 24.93 -14.24
CA LEU A 70 26.07 24.40 -14.07
C LEU A 70 26.66 23.85 -15.37
N MET A 71 25.86 23.66 -16.43
CA MET A 71 26.38 23.21 -17.72
C MET A 71 27.10 24.37 -18.44
N PRO A 72 28.27 24.11 -19.08
CA PRO A 72 28.97 25.11 -19.88
C PRO A 72 28.06 25.71 -20.94
N GLU A 73 28.24 26.99 -21.25
CA GLU A 73 27.53 27.63 -22.35
C GLU A 73 27.95 26.95 -23.68
N GLY A 74 26.97 26.47 -24.43
CA GLY A 74 27.18 25.75 -25.68
C GLY A 74 25.85 25.49 -26.40
N PRO A 75 25.89 25.05 -27.68
CA PRO A 75 24.69 24.78 -28.47
C PRO A 75 23.78 23.74 -27.82
N GLU A 76 24.35 22.76 -27.09
CA GLU A 76 23.59 21.76 -26.32
C GLU A 76 22.73 22.39 -25.21
N ARG A 77 23.24 23.44 -24.55
CA ARG A 77 22.49 24.15 -23.50
C ARG A 77 21.32 24.94 -24.09
N GLU A 78 21.51 25.59 -25.24
CA GLU A 78 20.44 26.33 -25.90
C GLU A 78 19.31 25.41 -26.37
N GLU A 79 19.66 24.24 -26.93
CA GLU A 79 18.70 23.23 -27.35
C GLU A 79 17.94 22.66 -26.14
N LEU A 80 18.65 22.38 -25.04
CA LEU A 80 18.05 21.93 -23.80
C LEU A 80 17.11 23.00 -23.20
N GLU A 81 17.54 24.27 -23.14
CA GLU A 81 16.71 25.38 -22.67
C GLU A 81 15.46 25.58 -23.53
N LYS A 82 15.54 25.43 -24.86
CA LYS A 82 14.37 25.45 -25.76
C LYS A 82 13.41 24.30 -25.49
N SER A 83 13.94 23.07 -25.34
CA SER A 83 13.11 21.89 -25.06
C SER A 83 12.41 21.99 -23.70
N ILE A 84 13.08 22.58 -22.71
CA ILE A 84 12.55 22.82 -21.38
C ILE A 84 11.56 23.98 -21.38
N GLY A 85 11.85 25.07 -22.09
CA GLY A 85 11.02 26.26 -22.17
C GLY A 85 9.57 25.94 -22.54
N GLN A 86 9.38 24.98 -23.46
CA GLN A 86 8.06 24.49 -23.85
C GLN A 86 7.45 23.53 -22.81
N GLY A 87 8.27 22.72 -22.14
CA GLY A 87 7.84 21.84 -21.04
C GLY A 87 7.46 22.57 -19.75
N LEU A 88 7.99 23.78 -19.51
CA LEU A 88 7.78 24.55 -18.28
C LEU A 88 6.30 24.83 -17.98
N HIS A 89 5.44 24.90 -18.99
CA HIS A 89 4.00 25.08 -18.80
C HIS A 89 3.35 23.95 -17.99
N TYR A 90 3.90 22.74 -18.07
CA TYR A 90 3.39 21.56 -17.34
C TYR A 90 4.10 21.32 -16.01
N VAL A 91 5.23 21.99 -15.76
CA VAL A 91 6.05 21.78 -14.54
C VAL A 91 5.28 22.04 -13.25
N PRO A 92 4.53 23.16 -13.07
CA PRO A 92 3.77 23.37 -11.83
C PRO A 92 2.73 22.28 -11.59
N LEU A 93 2.09 21.80 -12.66
CA LEU A 93 1.08 20.76 -12.60
C LEU A 93 1.69 19.40 -12.26
N GLN A 94 2.89 19.11 -12.80
CA GLN A 94 3.67 17.93 -12.48
C GLN A 94 4.19 17.94 -11.03
N ILE A 95 4.65 19.08 -10.53
CA ILE A 95 5.00 19.23 -9.09
C ILE A 95 3.76 19.00 -8.23
N GLY A 96 2.61 19.55 -8.64
CA GLY A 96 1.33 19.34 -7.96
C GLY A 96 0.94 17.86 -7.86
N SER A 97 1.10 17.08 -8.94
CA SER A 97 0.81 15.65 -8.92
C SER A 97 1.76 14.87 -8.02
N GLN A 98 3.06 15.21 -8.02
CA GLN A 98 4.04 14.58 -7.12
C GLN A 98 3.73 14.82 -5.64
N LEU A 99 3.25 16.03 -5.30
CA LEU A 99 2.82 16.34 -3.93
C LEU A 99 1.58 15.54 -3.52
N ILE A 100 0.61 15.38 -4.43
CA ILE A 100 -0.58 14.56 -4.18
C ILE A 100 -0.18 13.10 -3.96
N GLU A 101 0.68 12.54 -4.81
CA GLU A 101 1.20 11.18 -4.67
C GLU A 101 1.96 10.99 -3.36
N PHE A 102 2.78 11.97 -2.96
CA PHE A 102 3.47 11.96 -1.67
C PHE A 102 2.49 11.92 -0.50
N VAL A 103 1.44 12.76 -0.51
CA VAL A 103 0.41 12.77 0.53
C VAL A 103 -0.33 11.42 0.58
N LEU A 104 -0.69 10.87 -0.59
CA LEU A 104 -1.33 9.54 -0.68
C LEU A 104 -0.41 8.44 -0.14
N ALA A 105 0.88 8.48 -0.43
CA ALA A 105 1.86 7.53 0.10
C ALA A 105 1.95 7.61 1.63
N VAL A 106 1.93 8.81 2.21
CA VAL A 106 1.87 9.00 3.67
C VAL A 106 0.57 8.44 4.25
N ILE A 107 -0.59 8.69 3.61
CA ILE A 107 -1.88 8.13 4.04
C ILE A 107 -1.84 6.60 4.00
N LEU A 108 -1.21 6.00 2.99
CA LEU A 108 -1.04 4.54 2.86
C LEU A 108 -0.19 3.97 4.00
N ILE A 109 0.92 4.61 4.36
CA ILE A 109 1.77 4.20 5.49
C ILE A 109 0.98 4.28 6.79
N VAL A 110 0.30 5.42 7.04
CA VAL A 110 -0.52 5.62 8.23
C VAL A 110 -1.64 4.58 8.31
N GLY A 111 -2.32 4.29 7.19
CA GLY A 111 -3.32 3.24 7.08
C GLY A 111 -2.76 1.85 7.40
N GLY A 112 -1.55 1.54 6.90
CA GLY A 112 -0.84 0.30 7.19
C GLY A 112 -0.52 0.14 8.69
N VAL A 113 0.04 1.17 9.33
CA VAL A 113 0.32 1.18 10.78
C VAL A 113 -0.96 1.06 11.60
N GLN A 114 -2.03 1.75 11.21
CA GLN A 114 -3.33 1.63 11.87
C GLN A 114 -3.90 0.21 11.74
N LEU A 115 -3.67 -0.46 10.61
CA LEU A 115 -4.11 -1.83 10.39
C LEU A 115 -3.34 -2.82 11.29
N LEU A 116 -2.03 -2.62 11.47
CA LEU A 116 -1.21 -3.39 12.43
C LEU A 116 -1.68 -3.20 13.88
N LYS A 117 -2.13 -1.99 14.22
CA LYS A 117 -2.75 -1.68 15.53
C LYS A 117 -4.20 -2.17 15.64
N ARG A 118 -4.74 -2.84 14.61
CA ARG A 118 -6.15 -3.27 14.52
C ARG A 118 -7.12 -2.13 14.83
N SER A 119 -6.88 -0.94 14.28
CA SER A 119 -7.77 0.21 14.50
C SER A 119 -8.94 0.21 13.50
N ARG A 120 -10.14 0.60 13.93
CA ARG A 120 -11.29 0.84 13.02
C ARG A 120 -11.02 1.95 11.99
N GLY A 121 -10.11 2.87 12.30
CA GLY A 121 -9.69 3.96 11.41
C GLY A 121 -8.93 3.47 10.18
N ALA A 122 -8.26 2.32 10.28
CA ALA A 122 -7.41 1.77 9.22
C ALA A 122 -8.16 1.61 7.90
N VAL A 123 -9.38 1.07 7.94
CA VAL A 123 -10.20 0.83 6.75
C VAL A 123 -10.57 2.14 6.06
N LYS A 124 -10.90 3.19 6.83
CA LYS A 124 -11.22 4.51 6.27
C LYS A 124 -10.01 5.11 5.58
N SER A 125 -8.84 5.13 6.23
CA SER A 125 -7.60 5.65 5.64
C SER A 125 -7.20 4.91 4.37
N LEU A 126 -7.23 3.58 4.37
CA LEU A 126 -6.89 2.77 3.19
C LEU A 126 -7.91 2.91 2.05
N THR A 127 -9.19 3.11 2.37
CA THR A 127 -10.23 3.37 1.35
C THR A 127 -10.04 4.75 0.72
N VAL A 128 -9.78 5.79 1.53
CA VAL A 128 -9.48 7.15 1.04
C VAL A 128 -8.23 7.13 0.15
N PHE A 129 -7.18 6.42 0.56
CA PHE A 129 -5.99 6.20 -0.26
C PHE A 129 -6.36 5.57 -1.60
N ALA A 130 -7.09 4.44 -1.60
CA ALA A 130 -7.37 3.70 -2.83
C ALA A 130 -8.20 4.51 -3.84
N ILE A 131 -9.16 5.32 -3.36
CA ILE A 131 -9.95 6.21 -4.21
C ILE A 131 -9.08 7.36 -4.73
N GLY A 132 -8.30 7.99 -3.85
CA GLY A 132 -7.42 9.10 -4.20
C GLY A 132 -6.36 8.69 -5.23
N ASP A 133 -5.77 7.51 -5.05
CA ASP A 133 -4.77 6.94 -5.95
C ASP A 133 -5.35 6.64 -7.34
N LEU A 134 -6.55 6.03 -7.41
CA LEU A 134 -7.22 5.80 -8.69
C LEU A 134 -7.53 7.10 -9.44
N ILE A 135 -8.01 8.12 -8.74
CA ILE A 135 -8.29 9.43 -9.34
C ILE A 135 -6.98 10.09 -9.80
N SER A 136 -5.97 10.13 -8.95
CA SER A 136 -4.67 10.74 -9.25
C SER A 136 -3.98 10.05 -10.43
N ASN A 137 -3.89 8.73 -10.43
CA ASN A 137 -3.28 7.95 -11.51
C ASN A 137 -4.03 8.14 -12.84
N THR A 138 -5.36 8.28 -12.80
CA THR A 138 -6.15 8.57 -14.01
C THR A 138 -5.85 9.97 -14.55
N LEU A 139 -5.72 10.98 -13.69
CA LEU A 139 -5.32 12.33 -14.10
C LEU A 139 -3.92 12.34 -14.71
N VAL A 140 -2.95 11.67 -14.06
CA VAL A 140 -1.57 11.56 -14.57
C VAL A 140 -1.55 10.87 -15.94
N LEU A 141 -2.35 9.82 -16.16
CA LEU A 141 -2.46 9.17 -17.47
C LEU A 141 -2.95 10.13 -18.55
N ILE A 142 -4.02 10.89 -18.27
CA ILE A 142 -4.58 11.87 -19.23
C ILE A 142 -3.53 12.93 -19.57
N LEU A 143 -2.86 13.47 -18.55
CA LEU A 143 -1.81 14.46 -18.71
C LEU A 143 -0.63 13.91 -19.51
N GLY A 144 -0.21 12.68 -19.23
CA GLY A 144 0.85 12.00 -19.97
C GLY A 144 0.54 11.89 -21.46
N ILE A 145 -0.69 11.49 -21.81
CA ILE A 145 -1.13 11.42 -23.21
C ILE A 145 -1.15 12.82 -23.85
N MET A 146 -1.67 13.83 -23.16
CA MET A 146 -1.68 15.21 -23.66
C MET A 146 -0.26 15.75 -23.90
N THR A 147 0.68 15.48 -22.98
CA THR A 147 2.08 15.89 -23.13
C THR A 147 2.78 15.16 -24.27
N ALA A 148 2.51 13.86 -24.44
CA ALA A 148 3.07 13.07 -25.54
C ALA A 148 2.57 13.61 -26.91
N GLN A 149 1.28 13.92 -27.01
CA GLN A 149 0.71 14.51 -28.22
C GLN A 149 1.25 15.92 -28.50
N ALA A 150 1.44 16.74 -27.46
CA ALA A 150 2.03 18.07 -27.61
C ALA A 150 3.49 17.97 -28.11
N GLN A 151 4.29 17.07 -27.54
CA GLN A 151 5.66 16.81 -27.99
C GLN A 151 5.71 16.31 -29.44
N ALA A 152 4.81 15.39 -29.83
CA ALA A 152 4.74 14.89 -31.20
C ALA A 152 4.45 16.01 -32.22
N LYS A 153 3.54 16.94 -31.90
CA LYS A 153 3.25 18.11 -32.75
C LYS A 153 4.46 19.04 -32.88
N MET A 154 5.14 19.31 -31.77
CA MET A 154 6.34 20.15 -31.78
C MET A 154 7.48 19.52 -32.59
N MET A 155 7.65 18.20 -32.55
CA MET A 155 8.61 17.53 -33.45
C MET A 155 8.23 17.64 -34.93
N ALA A 156 6.93 17.60 -35.25
CA ALA A 156 6.47 17.71 -36.64
C ALA A 156 6.70 19.11 -37.23
N GLU A 157 6.61 20.15 -36.39
CA GLU A 157 6.81 21.55 -36.79
C GLU A 157 8.29 21.95 -36.89
N ASN A 158 9.21 21.19 -36.27
CA ASN A 158 10.64 21.48 -36.30
C ASN A 158 11.34 20.78 -37.49
N PRO A 159 11.82 21.53 -38.51
CA PRO A 159 12.43 20.95 -39.72
C PRO A 159 13.67 20.10 -39.42
N GLU A 160 14.41 20.41 -38.35
CA GLU A 160 15.60 19.68 -37.93
C GLU A 160 15.26 18.29 -37.38
N MET A 161 14.09 18.12 -36.76
CA MET A 161 13.62 16.84 -36.22
C MET A 161 12.86 15.98 -37.25
N GLN A 162 12.54 16.52 -38.43
CA GLN A 162 11.90 15.76 -39.53
C GLN A 162 12.80 14.68 -40.13
N GLN A 163 14.04 14.53 -39.66
CA GLN A 163 14.93 13.44 -40.04
C GLN A 163 14.46 12.08 -39.51
N VAL A 164 13.54 12.04 -38.53
CA VAL A 164 12.92 10.80 -38.07
C VAL A 164 11.87 10.33 -39.09
N PRO A 165 11.97 9.10 -39.62
CA PRO A 165 10.97 8.58 -40.56
C PRO A 165 9.55 8.67 -39.97
N GLN A 166 8.57 9.19 -40.71
CA GLN A 166 7.19 9.38 -40.21
C GLN A 166 6.59 8.10 -39.60
N GLY A 167 6.92 6.92 -40.15
CA GLY A 167 6.49 5.64 -39.59
C GLY A 167 7.05 5.33 -38.20
N ALA A 168 8.26 5.80 -37.88
CA ALA A 168 8.88 5.60 -36.58
C ALA A 168 8.24 6.49 -35.50
N GLN A 169 7.81 7.71 -35.85
CA GLN A 169 7.16 8.63 -34.92
C GLN A 169 5.80 8.08 -34.43
N GLY A 170 4.96 7.60 -35.34
CA GLY A 170 3.68 6.99 -34.99
C GLY A 170 3.84 5.71 -34.15
N MET A 171 4.88 4.92 -34.42
CA MET A 171 5.18 3.73 -33.60
C MET A 171 5.62 4.10 -32.19
N MET A 172 6.45 5.14 -32.02
CA MET A 172 6.90 5.61 -30.70
C MET A 172 5.74 6.17 -29.87
N GLU A 173 4.84 6.95 -30.49
CA GLU A 173 3.62 7.43 -29.82
C GLU A 173 2.73 6.26 -29.37
N ALA A 174 2.46 5.31 -30.27
CA ALA A 174 1.63 4.15 -29.96
C ALA A 174 2.23 3.31 -28.83
N LEU A 175 3.54 3.05 -28.86
CA LEU A 175 4.24 2.33 -27.79
C LEU A 175 4.20 3.11 -26.46
N GLY A 176 4.34 4.43 -26.50
CA GLY A 176 4.22 5.30 -25.34
C GLY A 176 2.83 5.22 -24.69
N VAL A 177 1.76 5.33 -25.50
CA VAL A 177 0.37 5.24 -25.01
C VAL A 177 0.08 3.85 -24.45
N ILE A 178 0.49 2.77 -25.15
CA ILE A 178 0.31 1.40 -24.67
C ILE A 178 1.05 1.21 -23.35
N GLY A 179 2.31 1.66 -23.25
CA GLY A 179 3.10 1.58 -22.02
C GLY A 179 2.45 2.33 -20.86
N ALA A 180 1.90 3.53 -21.12
CA ALA A 180 1.19 4.31 -20.12
C ALA A 180 -0.09 3.61 -19.63
N VAL A 181 -0.89 3.05 -20.53
CA VAL A 181 -2.11 2.30 -20.19
C VAL A 181 -1.78 1.03 -19.40
N VAL A 182 -0.78 0.26 -19.83
CA VAL A 182 -0.34 -0.95 -19.13
C VAL A 182 0.13 -0.60 -17.71
N THR A 183 0.93 0.45 -17.58
CA THR A 183 1.41 0.94 -16.28
C THR A 183 0.25 1.35 -15.38
N TRP A 184 -0.73 2.09 -15.92
CA TRP A 184 -1.93 2.50 -15.19
C TRP A 184 -2.78 1.30 -14.74
N VAL A 185 -2.97 0.28 -15.59
CA VAL A 185 -3.70 -0.93 -15.21
C VAL A 185 -2.98 -1.65 -14.07
N LEU A 186 -1.66 -1.81 -14.17
CA LEU A 186 -0.85 -2.47 -13.14
C LEU A 186 -0.88 -1.72 -11.81
N SER A 187 -0.78 -0.38 -11.83
CA SER A 187 -0.85 0.43 -10.62
C SER A 187 -2.24 0.37 -9.98
N ALA A 188 -3.31 0.28 -10.78
CA ALA A 188 -4.68 0.17 -10.31
C ALA A 188 -5.03 -1.17 -9.64
N ILE A 189 -4.24 -2.23 -9.82
CA ILE A 189 -4.52 -3.56 -9.24
C ILE A 189 -4.60 -3.48 -7.71
N TRP A 190 -3.62 -2.84 -7.07
CA TRP A 190 -3.55 -2.75 -5.61
C TRP A 190 -4.70 -1.96 -4.96
N PRO A 191 -5.02 -0.71 -5.38
CA PRO A 191 -6.14 0.04 -4.81
C PRO A 191 -7.49 -0.66 -5.07
N ILE A 192 -7.70 -1.25 -6.26
CA ILE A 192 -8.92 -2.03 -6.55
C ILE A 192 -9.02 -3.24 -5.62
N PHE A 193 -7.91 -3.96 -5.41
CA PHE A 193 -7.86 -5.08 -4.47
C PHE A 193 -8.26 -4.65 -3.06
N LEU A 194 -7.71 -3.54 -2.53
CA LEU A 194 -8.06 -3.02 -1.21
C LEU A 194 -9.56 -2.69 -1.10
N LEU A 195 -10.12 -2.02 -2.11
CA LEU A 195 -11.54 -1.67 -2.14
C LEU A 195 -12.44 -2.90 -2.14
N LEU A 196 -12.12 -3.91 -2.95
CA LEU A 196 -12.88 -5.17 -3.00
C LEU A 196 -12.71 -5.97 -1.71
N TRP A 197 -11.51 -5.99 -1.13
CA TRP A 197 -11.21 -6.73 0.10
C TRP A 197 -11.98 -6.18 1.30
N PHE A 198 -11.95 -4.87 1.53
CA PHE A 198 -12.66 -4.23 2.65
C PHE A 198 -14.18 -4.17 2.47
N ARG A 199 -14.70 -4.46 1.27
CA ARG A 199 -16.15 -4.63 1.05
C ARG A 199 -16.67 -6.00 1.50
N ARG A 200 -15.81 -6.99 1.75
CA ARG A 200 -16.23 -8.33 2.16
C ARG A 200 -16.86 -8.31 3.56
N ALA A 201 -18.05 -8.88 3.71
CA ALA A 201 -18.81 -8.92 4.97
C ALA A 201 -17.99 -9.52 6.13
N LYS A 202 -17.24 -10.60 5.87
CA LYS A 202 -16.36 -11.23 6.88
C LYS A 202 -15.30 -10.26 7.42
N ILE A 203 -14.68 -9.48 6.55
CA ILE A 203 -13.65 -8.50 6.92
C ILE A 203 -14.27 -7.36 7.72
N ARG A 204 -15.46 -6.88 7.30
CA ARG A 204 -16.20 -5.85 8.03
C ARG A 204 -16.56 -6.28 9.44
N ALA A 205 -17.10 -7.49 9.61
CA ALA A 205 -17.40 -8.04 10.93
C ALA A 205 -16.16 -8.12 11.84
N SER A 206 -15.01 -8.56 11.29
CA SER A 206 -13.74 -8.57 12.04
C SER A 206 -13.31 -7.15 12.45
N VAL A 207 -13.36 -6.17 11.54
CA VAL A 207 -13.01 -4.76 11.84
C VAL A 207 -13.96 -4.15 12.88
N GLU A 208 -15.25 -4.47 12.81
CA GLU A 208 -16.25 -4.03 13.79
C GLU A 208 -15.92 -4.54 15.19
N SER A 209 -15.42 -5.78 15.33
CA SER A 209 -14.99 -6.32 16.63
C SER A 209 -13.86 -5.52 17.28
N TRP A 210 -13.01 -4.85 16.48
CA TRP A 210 -11.79 -4.20 16.99
C TRP A 210 -12.01 -2.95 17.85
N GLY A 211 -13.12 -2.24 17.66
CA GLY A 211 -13.42 -1.04 18.47
C GLY A 211 -14.35 -1.31 19.65
N GLY A 212 -14.59 -2.58 19.98
CA GLY A 212 -15.08 -2.98 21.30
C GLY A 212 -13.92 -2.92 22.29
N GLY A 213 -13.43 -1.72 22.61
CA GLY A 213 -12.32 -1.54 23.53
C GLY A 213 -12.60 -2.24 24.86
N GLY A 214 -11.78 -3.25 25.19
CA GLY A 214 -11.37 -3.56 26.56
C GLY A 214 -12.44 -3.87 27.61
N LYS A 215 -13.72 -4.06 27.26
CA LYS A 215 -14.60 -4.86 28.11
C LYS A 215 -14.31 -6.30 27.72
N SER A 216 -13.34 -6.90 28.39
CA SER A 216 -13.25 -8.34 28.50
C SER A 216 -14.66 -8.85 28.73
N HIS A 217 -15.28 -9.44 27.71
CA HIS A 217 -16.38 -10.35 27.93
C HIS A 217 -15.72 -11.51 28.64
N ASP A 218 -15.62 -11.40 29.95
CA ASP A 218 -15.32 -12.51 30.81
C ASP A 218 -16.61 -13.34 30.80
N PRO A 219 -16.66 -14.50 30.11
CA PRO A 219 -17.86 -15.32 30.05
C PRO A 219 -18.14 -16.02 31.39
N SER A 220 -17.39 -15.71 32.46
CA SER A 220 -17.44 -16.42 33.74
C SER A 220 -18.64 -16.11 34.66
N TYR A 221 -19.64 -15.33 34.25
CA TYR A 221 -20.80 -15.07 35.12
C TYR A 221 -22.14 -15.03 34.38
N THR A 222 -22.68 -16.20 34.02
CA THR A 222 -24.10 -16.52 34.23
C THR A 222 -24.30 -18.03 34.03
N VAL A 223 -23.96 -18.80 35.06
CA VAL A 223 -24.66 -20.07 35.31
C VAL A 223 -25.92 -19.69 36.07
N ARG A 224 -27.09 -19.86 35.46
CA ARG A 224 -28.39 -19.85 36.14
C ARG A 224 -29.05 -21.20 35.95
#